data_AF-A0AAW2Z7J0-F1
#
_entry.id   AF-A0AAW2Z7J0-F1
#
_cell.length_a   1.000
_cell.length_b   1.000
_cell.length_c   1.000
_cell.angle_alpha   90.00
_cell.angle_beta   90.00
_cell.angle_gamma   90.00
#
_symmetry.space_group_name_H-M   'P 1'
#
loop_
_entity.id
_entity.type
_entity.pdbx_description
1 polymer ?
#
loop_
_entity_poly.entity_id
_entity_poly.type
_entity_poly.pdbx_seq_one_letter_code
_entity_poly.pdbx_strand_id
1 'polypeptide(L)'
;MFSNLHAIVLSLFGTYLYYTRPALKDDMNVFYHDETCSIMVAFSLSYFVIDTFLVVTHFPRFGGVSMLFHHGFITLAAIAVTAYNQAVIMSVTACLTEYTTMFINQRWFLDKCGYRKSTAYVANGLLIWLLWLIFRVGYSFYLLELLYVRWNDFWSMPLLLGAHFVVQSTNLTVLNMMWFYKITMGIVRVLFKNKKEKHLE
;
A
#
# COMPACT_ATOMS: atom_id res chain seq x y z
N MET A 1 12.72 8.14 9.21
CA MET A 1 12.93 7.15 10.29
C MET A 1 11.60 6.57 10.77
N PHE A 2 10.64 7.40 11.20
CA PHE A 2 9.32 6.95 11.68
C PHE A 2 8.52 6.13 10.65
N SER A 3 8.40 6.59 9.40
CA SER A 3 7.73 5.84 8.31
C SER A 3 8.33 4.44 8.07
N ASN A 4 9.65 4.29 8.21
CA ASN A 4 10.32 3.01 7.96
C ASN A 4 10.07 2.00 9.09
N LEU A 5 10.07 2.47 10.35
CA LEU A 5 9.71 1.62 11.48
C LEU A 5 8.25 1.15 11.39
N HIS A 6 7.34 2.07 11.08
CA HIS A 6 5.94 1.77 10.84
C HIS A 6 5.77 0.70 9.75
N ALA A 7 6.42 0.87 8.60
CA ALA A 7 6.36 -0.08 7.48
C ALA A 7 6.93 -1.47 7.85
N ILE A 8 8.03 -1.53 8.60
CA ILE A 8 8.60 -2.80 9.07
C ILE A 8 7.64 -3.53 10.01
N VAL A 9 7.09 -2.82 11.00
CA VAL A 9 6.16 -3.40 11.98
C VAL A 9 4.93 -3.93 11.26
N LEU A 10 4.30 -3.14 10.39
CA LEU A 10 3.10 -3.56 9.67
C LEU A 10 3.35 -4.71 8.70
N SER A 11 4.40 -4.65 7.88
CA SER A 11 4.65 -5.70 6.90
C SER A 11 4.91 -7.06 7.56
N LEU A 12 5.73 -7.11 8.61
CA LEU A 12 6.02 -8.34 9.33
C LEU A 12 4.82 -8.85 10.14
N PHE A 13 4.20 -7.96 10.94
CA PHE A 13 3.10 -8.36 11.81
C PHE A 13 1.82 -8.65 11.04
N GLY A 14 1.52 -7.87 10.00
CA GLY A 14 0.40 -8.12 9.09
C GLY A 14 0.56 -9.43 8.34
N THR A 15 1.78 -9.77 7.90
CA THR A 15 2.07 -11.08 7.30
C THR A 15 1.80 -12.21 8.30
N TYR A 16 2.28 -12.08 9.53
CA TYR A 16 2.02 -13.05 10.59
C TYR A 16 0.51 -13.24 10.82
N LEU A 17 -0.25 -12.15 11.00
CA LEU A 17 -1.70 -12.22 11.22
C LEU A 17 -2.44 -12.83 10.02
N TYR A 18 -2.10 -12.44 8.80
CA TYR A 18 -2.73 -13.00 7.60
C TYR A 18 -2.56 -14.53 7.52
N TYR A 19 -1.35 -15.04 7.75
CA TYR A 19 -1.08 -16.48 7.62
C TYR A 19 -1.51 -17.31 8.83
N THR A 20 -1.65 -16.71 10.00
CA THR A 20 -2.05 -17.43 11.23
C THR A 20 -3.55 -17.41 11.49
N ARG A 21 -4.34 -16.59 10.78
CA ARG A 21 -5.79 -16.51 10.93
C ARG A 21 -6.51 -17.12 9.72
N PRO A 22 -7.05 -18.34 9.81
CA PRO A 22 -7.80 -18.98 8.72
C PRO A 22 -8.97 -18.12 8.19
N ALA A 23 -9.65 -17.41 9.10
CA ALA A 23 -10.74 -16.50 8.73
C ALA A 23 -10.32 -15.37 7.75
N LEU A 24 -9.04 -14.99 7.76
CA LEU A 24 -8.48 -14.01 6.82
C LEU A 24 -8.03 -14.68 5.52
N LYS A 25 -7.23 -15.74 5.64
CA LYS A 25 -6.58 -16.37 4.48
C LYS A 25 -7.52 -17.25 3.66
N ASP A 26 -8.24 -18.12 4.33
CA ASP A 26 -8.98 -19.22 3.69
C ASP A 26 -10.46 -18.82 3.49
N ASP A 27 -11.07 -18.16 4.48
CA ASP A 27 -12.49 -17.80 4.41
C ASP A 27 -12.74 -16.45 3.75
N MET A 28 -11.75 -15.56 3.67
CA MET A 28 -11.95 -14.17 3.24
C MET A 28 -13.10 -13.44 3.98
N ASN A 29 -13.26 -13.70 5.28
CA ASN A 29 -14.42 -13.24 6.03
C ASN A 29 -14.33 -11.75 6.39
N VAL A 30 -15.14 -10.92 5.74
CA VAL A 30 -15.19 -9.46 5.97
C VAL A 30 -15.85 -9.07 7.29
N PHE A 31 -16.58 -9.98 7.95
CA PHE A 31 -17.15 -9.75 9.28
C PHE A 31 -16.28 -10.34 10.40
N TYR A 32 -15.14 -10.95 10.06
CA TYR A 32 -14.22 -11.46 11.05
C TYR A 32 -13.73 -10.32 11.95
N HIS A 33 -13.75 -10.57 13.26
CA HIS A 33 -13.21 -9.68 14.25
C HIS A 33 -12.13 -10.42 15.06
N ASP A 34 -11.02 -9.72 15.26
CA ASP A 34 -9.95 -10.16 16.14
C ASP A 34 -9.28 -8.94 16.75
N GLU A 35 -9.13 -8.95 18.08
CA GLU A 35 -8.55 -7.83 18.82
C GLU A 35 -7.11 -7.52 18.39
N THR A 36 -6.32 -8.54 18.06
CA THR A 36 -4.93 -8.35 17.63
C THR A 36 -4.86 -7.65 16.27
N CYS A 37 -5.72 -8.06 15.33
CA CYS A 37 -5.90 -7.37 14.06
C CYS A 37 -6.37 -5.93 14.28
N SER A 38 -7.38 -5.71 15.12
CA SER A 38 -7.91 -4.37 15.42
C SER A 38 -6.85 -3.45 16.03
N ILE A 39 -6.01 -3.96 16.95
CA ILE A 39 -4.89 -3.20 17.54
C ILE A 39 -3.88 -2.81 16.46
N MET A 40 -3.55 -3.72 15.54
CA MET A 40 -2.64 -3.39 14.43
C MET A 40 -3.23 -2.31 13.51
N VAL A 41 -4.52 -2.38 13.20
CA VAL A 41 -5.20 -1.33 12.41
C VAL A 41 -5.21 -0.01 13.16
N ALA A 42 -5.49 0.00 14.46
CA ALA A 42 -5.47 1.21 15.28
C ALA A 42 -4.06 1.83 15.37
N PHE A 43 -3.02 1.01 15.52
CA PHE A 43 -1.63 1.45 15.42
C PHE A 43 -1.38 2.15 14.09
N SER A 44 -1.86 1.57 12.98
CA SER A 44 -1.72 2.17 11.66
C SER A 44 -2.53 3.43 11.43
N LEU A 45 -3.74 3.48 11.99
CA LEU A 45 -4.62 4.64 11.90
C LEU A 45 -3.94 5.89 12.45
N SER A 46 -3.28 5.78 13.60
CA SER A 46 -2.56 6.91 14.20
C SER A 46 -1.50 7.51 13.26
N TYR A 47 -0.79 6.65 12.53
CA TYR A 47 0.20 7.07 11.55
C TYR A 47 -0.46 7.69 10.30
N PHE A 48 -1.51 7.07 9.76
CA PHE A 48 -2.22 7.59 8.58
C PHE A 48 -2.90 8.94 8.82
N VAL A 49 -3.41 9.20 10.02
CA VAL A 49 -3.94 10.53 10.39
C VAL A 49 -2.86 11.60 10.31
N ILE A 50 -1.67 11.32 10.86
CA ILE A 50 -0.54 12.26 10.81
C ILE A 50 -0.09 12.48 9.36
N ASP A 51 0.09 11.41 8.58
CA ASP A 51 0.50 11.52 7.17
C ASP A 51 -0.53 12.29 6.34
N THR A 52 -1.83 12.05 6.56
CA THR A 52 -2.90 12.80 5.89
C THR A 52 -2.85 14.27 6.24
N PHE A 53 -2.68 14.61 7.53
CA PHE A 53 -2.52 15.99 7.97
C PHE A 53 -1.33 16.67 7.27
N LEU A 54 -0.18 15.98 7.19
CA LEU A 54 1.01 16.50 6.52
C LEU A 54 0.80 16.70 5.02
N VAL A 55 0.18 15.73 4.33
CA VAL A 55 -0.12 15.81 2.89
C VAL A 55 -1.06 16.97 2.58
N VAL A 56 -2.08 17.20 3.41
CA VAL A 56 -3.03 18.30 3.25
C VAL A 56 -2.37 19.65 3.51
N THR A 57 -1.72 19.80 4.66
CA THR A 57 -1.15 21.10 5.10
C THR A 57 0.02 21.57 4.24
N HIS A 58 0.77 20.64 3.66
CA HIS A 58 1.94 20.95 2.83
C HIS A 58 1.70 20.62 1.35
N PHE A 59 0.44 20.50 0.91
CA PHE A 59 0.14 20.24 -0.49
C PHE A 59 0.73 21.32 -1.40
N PRO A 60 1.39 20.98 -2.54
CA PRO A 60 1.61 19.65 -3.13
C PRO A 60 3.00 19.03 -2.85
N ARG A 61 3.68 19.44 -1.77
CA ARG A 61 5.10 19.09 -1.50
C ARG A 61 5.34 17.59 -1.32
N PHE A 62 4.44 16.89 -0.62
CA PHE A 62 4.54 15.45 -0.36
C PHE A 62 3.89 14.59 -1.45
N GLY A 63 3.47 15.22 -2.55
CA GLY A 63 2.84 14.58 -3.69
C GLY A 63 1.69 15.41 -4.24
N GLY A 64 1.27 15.08 -5.46
CA GLY A 64 0.10 15.68 -6.07
C GLY A 64 -1.20 15.02 -5.60
N VAL A 65 -2.25 15.25 -6.38
CA VAL A 65 -3.62 14.77 -6.12
C VAL A 65 -3.69 13.27 -5.82
N SER A 66 -2.86 12.44 -6.45
CA SER A 66 -2.81 10.99 -6.18
C SER A 66 -2.46 10.66 -4.71
N MET A 67 -1.58 11.44 -4.07
CA MET A 67 -1.22 11.22 -2.67
C MET A 67 -2.32 11.69 -1.72
N LEU A 68 -3.01 12.78 -2.08
CA LEU A 68 -4.17 13.24 -1.32
C LEU A 68 -5.28 12.19 -1.32
N PHE A 69 -5.61 11.64 -2.50
CA PHE A 69 -6.55 10.53 -2.60
C PHE A 69 -6.05 9.31 -1.84
N HIS A 70 -4.80 8.88 -2.01
CA HIS A 70 -4.26 7.72 -1.30
C HIS A 70 -4.42 7.82 0.22
N HIS A 71 -3.92 8.90 0.83
CA HIS A 71 -3.91 9.08 2.28
C HIS A 71 -5.29 9.38 2.86
N GLY A 72 -6.11 10.19 2.16
CA GLY A 72 -7.47 10.48 2.62
C GLY A 72 -8.33 9.22 2.66
N PHE A 73 -8.34 8.44 1.58
CA PHE A 73 -9.14 7.22 1.46
C PHE A 73 -8.65 6.14 2.44
N ILE A 74 -7.34 5.86 2.51
CA ILE A 74 -6.83 4.84 3.43
C ILE A 74 -7.06 5.21 4.90
N THR A 75 -7.01 6.50 5.26
CA THR A 75 -7.33 6.96 6.62
C THR A 75 -8.80 6.75 6.95
N LEU A 76 -9.71 7.13 6.04
CA LEU A 76 -11.14 6.89 6.22
C LEU A 76 -11.45 5.39 6.31
N ALA A 77 -10.78 4.55 5.53
CA ALA A 77 -10.92 3.10 5.61
C ALA A 77 -10.44 2.55 6.95
N ALA A 78 -9.29 3.02 7.47
CA ALA A 78 -8.80 2.62 8.78
C ALA A 78 -9.75 3.06 9.91
N ILE A 79 -10.28 4.29 9.87
CA ILE A 79 -11.32 4.77 10.81
C ILE A 79 -12.55 3.86 10.75
N ALA A 80 -13.02 3.54 9.54
CA ALA A 80 -14.19 2.69 9.35
C ALA A 80 -13.97 1.28 9.92
N VAL A 81 -12.83 0.65 9.65
CA VAL A 81 -12.49 -0.68 10.20
C VAL A 81 -12.46 -0.65 11.73
N THR A 82 -11.82 0.36 12.33
CA THR A 82 -11.75 0.51 13.80
C THR A 82 -13.11 0.84 14.43
N ALA A 83 -13.95 1.64 13.78
CA ALA A 83 -15.24 2.06 14.31
C ALA A 83 -16.30 0.94 14.24
N TYR A 84 -16.28 0.14 13.18
CA TYR A 84 -17.29 -0.91 12.93
C TYR A 84 -16.81 -2.31 13.29
N ASN A 85 -15.51 -2.51 13.59
CA ASN A 85 -14.90 -3.81 13.87
C ASN A 85 -15.17 -4.85 12.76
N GLN A 86 -15.18 -4.37 11.51
CA GLN A 86 -15.43 -5.14 10.30
C GLN A 86 -14.38 -4.81 9.26
N ALA A 87 -14.24 -5.69 8.26
CA ALA A 87 -13.31 -5.58 7.15
C ALA A 87 -11.83 -5.51 7.56
N VAL A 88 -11.48 -6.02 8.75
CA VAL A 88 -10.08 -6.09 9.23
C VAL A 88 -9.18 -6.84 8.24
N ILE A 89 -9.74 -7.79 7.49
CA ILE A 89 -9.05 -8.50 6.41
C ILE A 89 -8.45 -7.56 5.37
N MET A 90 -9.16 -6.49 4.99
CA MET A 90 -8.67 -5.52 4.01
C MET A 90 -7.48 -4.76 4.57
N SER A 91 -7.52 -4.36 5.85
CA SER A 91 -6.40 -3.65 6.47
C SER A 91 -5.20 -4.56 6.73
N VAL A 92 -5.42 -5.79 7.20
CA VAL A 92 -4.33 -6.74 7.47
C VAL A 92 -3.61 -7.12 6.18
N THR A 93 -4.35 -7.37 5.09
CA THR A 93 -3.75 -7.65 3.78
C THR A 93 -3.08 -6.42 3.18
N ALA A 94 -3.63 -5.21 3.38
CA ALA A 94 -2.96 -3.96 3.00
C ALA A 94 -1.59 -3.80 3.67
N CYS A 95 -1.39 -4.30 4.89
CA CYS A 95 -0.09 -4.20 5.57
C CYS A 95 1.05 -4.91 4.82
N LEU A 96 0.77 -5.97 4.06
CA LEU A 96 1.78 -6.62 3.22
C LEU A 96 2.33 -5.66 2.15
N THR A 97 1.53 -4.67 1.75
CA THR A 97 1.98 -3.66 0.79
C THR A 97 3.04 -2.72 1.37
N GLU A 98 3.22 -2.68 2.69
CA GLU A 98 4.26 -1.88 3.35
C GLU A 98 5.68 -2.41 3.11
N TYR A 99 5.83 -3.66 2.61
CA TYR A 99 7.13 -4.12 2.11
C TYR A 99 7.67 -3.17 1.04
N THR A 100 6.85 -2.62 0.14
CA THR A 100 7.35 -1.63 -0.83
C THR A 100 7.80 -0.34 -0.16
N THR A 101 7.10 0.12 0.87
CA THR A 101 7.39 1.35 1.61
C THR A 101 8.75 1.30 2.29
N MET A 102 9.12 0.13 2.84
CA MET A 102 10.46 -0.10 3.41
C MET A 102 11.56 0.25 2.40
N PHE A 103 11.46 -0.27 1.18
CA PHE A 103 12.49 -0.07 0.17
C PHE A 103 12.42 1.33 -0.47
N ILE A 104 11.23 1.94 -0.57
CA ILE A 104 11.08 3.35 -0.99
C ILE A 104 11.81 4.27 -0.01
N ASN A 105 11.64 4.06 1.30
CA ASN A 105 12.33 4.83 2.33
C ASN A 105 13.86 4.65 2.27
N GLN A 106 14.33 3.42 2.06
CA GLN A 106 15.76 3.15 1.85
C GLN A 106 16.29 3.84 0.58
N ARG A 107 15.52 3.84 -0.51
CA ARG A 107 15.90 4.54 -1.75
C ARG A 107 16.07 6.02 -1.53
N TRP A 108 15.11 6.63 -0.86
CA TRP A 108 15.13 8.05 -0.52
C TRP A 108 16.33 8.37 0.37
N PHE A 109 16.65 7.51 1.34
CA PHE A 109 17.84 7.67 2.18
C PHE A 109 19.14 7.63 1.35
N LEU A 110 19.31 6.62 0.49
CA LEU A 110 20.47 6.53 -0.42
C LEU A 110 20.60 7.76 -1.32
N ASP A 111 19.49 8.29 -1.82
CA ASP A 111 19.46 9.53 -2.58
C ASP A 111 19.96 10.73 -1.75
N LYS A 112 19.42 10.94 -0.54
CA LYS A 112 19.83 12.04 0.33
C LYS A 112 21.29 11.97 0.78
N CYS A 113 21.85 10.77 0.86
CA CYS A 113 23.27 10.58 1.14
C CYS A 113 24.18 10.69 -0.11
N GLY A 114 23.64 11.03 -1.29
CA GLY A 114 24.41 11.23 -2.52
C GLY A 114 24.72 9.95 -3.30
N TYR A 115 24.15 8.80 -2.92
CA TYR A 115 24.47 7.49 -3.50
C TYR A 115 23.61 7.11 -4.72
N ARG A 116 23.04 8.08 -5.46
CA ARG A 116 22.20 7.82 -6.65
C ARG A 116 22.88 7.00 -7.75
N LYS A 117 24.21 7.06 -7.84
CA LYS A 117 25.01 6.33 -8.85
C LYS A 117 25.48 4.95 -8.37
N SER A 118 25.21 4.59 -7.12
CA SER A 118 25.67 3.33 -6.55
C SER A 118 24.88 2.14 -7.08
N THR A 119 25.54 0.97 -7.15
CA THR A 119 24.88 -0.31 -7.44
C THR A 119 23.75 -0.60 -6.44
N ALA A 120 23.92 -0.22 -5.17
CA ALA A 120 22.89 -0.37 -4.13
C ALA A 120 21.62 0.42 -4.46
N TYR A 121 21.75 1.66 -4.96
CA TYR A 121 20.61 2.46 -5.39
C TYR A 121 19.91 1.80 -6.59
N VAL A 122 20.65 1.33 -7.58
CA VAL A 122 20.04 0.65 -8.75
C VAL A 122 19.30 -0.63 -8.33
N ALA A 123 19.96 -1.49 -7.54
CA ALA A 123 19.39 -2.74 -7.04
C ALA A 123 18.13 -2.51 -6.20
N ASN A 124 18.15 -1.52 -5.30
CA ASN A 124 16.99 -1.14 -4.51
C ASN A 124 15.82 -0.67 -5.41
N GLY A 125 16.09 0.08 -6.49
CA GLY A 125 15.07 0.48 -7.46
C GLY A 125 14.41 -0.71 -8.19
N LEU A 126 15.19 -1.72 -8.58
CA LEU A 126 14.66 -2.96 -9.16
C LEU A 126 13.84 -3.76 -8.15
N LEU A 127 14.29 -3.79 -6.89
CA LEU A 127 13.57 -4.45 -5.81
C LEU A 127 12.23 -3.78 -5.51
N ILE A 128 12.17 -2.44 -5.51
CA ILE A 128 10.88 -1.71 -5.40
C ILE A 128 9.95 -2.13 -6.53
N TRP A 129 10.42 -2.19 -7.77
CA TRP A 129 9.59 -2.57 -8.91
C TRP A 129 9.03 -3.99 -8.78
N LEU A 130 9.87 -4.95 -8.38
CA LEU A 130 9.45 -6.34 -8.15
C LEU A 130 8.43 -6.44 -7.01
N LEU A 131 8.71 -5.79 -5.86
CA LEU A 131 7.81 -5.79 -4.72
C LEU A 131 6.50 -5.06 -5.01
N TRP A 132 6.53 -4.04 -5.87
CA TRP A 132 5.31 -3.37 -6.33
C TRP A 132 4.42 -4.32 -7.11
N LEU A 133 4.99 -5.12 -8.02
CA LEU A 133 4.25 -6.15 -8.75
C LEU A 133 3.66 -7.19 -7.79
N ILE A 134 4.47 -7.74 -6.88
CA ILE A 134 4.04 -8.81 -5.98
C ILE A 134 2.99 -8.30 -4.99
N PHE A 135 3.29 -7.23 -4.27
CA PHE A 135 2.47 -6.80 -3.14
C PHE A 135 1.42 -5.76 -3.51
N ARG A 136 1.73 -4.75 -4.34
CA ARG A 136 0.75 -3.68 -4.65
C ARG A 136 -0.19 -4.08 -5.78
N VAL A 137 0.34 -4.62 -6.88
CA VAL A 137 -0.48 -5.15 -7.99
C VAL A 137 -1.20 -6.43 -7.54
N GLY A 138 -0.51 -7.36 -6.87
CA GLY A 138 -1.15 -8.53 -6.27
C GLY A 138 -2.28 -8.18 -5.30
N TYR A 139 -2.06 -7.22 -4.39
CA TYR A 139 -3.13 -6.74 -3.50
C TYR A 139 -4.32 -6.11 -4.24
N SER A 140 -4.06 -5.47 -5.38
CA SER A 140 -5.14 -4.90 -6.21
C SER A 140 -6.02 -6.01 -6.79
N PHE A 141 -5.44 -7.11 -7.26
CA PHE A 141 -6.21 -8.27 -7.70
C PHE A 141 -6.94 -8.96 -6.54
N TYR A 142 -6.27 -9.12 -5.40
CA TYR A 142 -6.87 -9.66 -4.19
C TYR A 142 -8.09 -8.85 -3.74
N LEU A 143 -8.04 -7.51 -3.77
CA LEU A 143 -9.18 -6.67 -3.44
C LEU A 143 -10.36 -6.88 -4.41
N LEU A 144 -10.08 -7.03 -5.71
CA LEU A 144 -11.12 -7.30 -6.70
C LEU A 144 -11.75 -8.67 -6.48
N GLU A 145 -10.96 -9.69 -6.17
CA GLU A 145 -11.44 -11.02 -5.80
C GLU A 145 -12.30 -10.97 -4.53
N LEU A 146 -11.82 -10.30 -3.49
CA LEU A 146 -12.55 -10.13 -2.24
C LEU A 146 -13.91 -9.45 -2.47
N LEU A 147 -13.93 -8.35 -3.25
CA LEU A 147 -15.17 -7.66 -3.60
C LEU A 147 -16.12 -8.56 -4.39
N TYR A 148 -15.60 -9.38 -5.31
CA TYR A 148 -16.40 -10.29 -6.12
C TYR A 148 -17.01 -11.41 -5.27
N VAL A 149 -16.19 -12.10 -4.47
CA VAL A 149 -16.61 -13.23 -3.62
C VAL A 149 -17.54 -12.76 -2.50
N ARG A 150 -17.26 -11.60 -1.90
CA ARG A 150 -17.95 -11.06 -0.73
C ARG A 150 -18.91 -9.92 -1.09
N TRP A 151 -19.36 -9.86 -2.34
CA TRP A 151 -20.19 -8.75 -2.84
C TRP A 151 -21.42 -8.50 -1.97
N ASN A 152 -22.19 -9.54 -1.67
CA ASN A 152 -23.39 -9.43 -0.84
C ASN A 152 -23.07 -9.01 0.60
N ASP A 153 -21.92 -9.42 1.13
CA ASP A 153 -21.50 -9.07 2.49
C ASP A 153 -21.25 -7.56 2.60
N PHE A 154 -20.56 -6.95 1.63
CA PHE A 154 -20.36 -5.50 1.60
C PHE A 154 -21.67 -4.71 1.51
N TRP A 155 -22.67 -5.22 0.79
CA TRP A 155 -23.97 -4.55 0.68
C TRP A 155 -24.95 -4.85 1.82
N SER A 156 -24.61 -5.81 2.69
CA SER A 156 -25.32 -6.02 3.95
C SER A 156 -24.82 -5.13 5.09
N MET A 157 -23.66 -4.49 4.93
CA MET A 157 -23.18 -3.42 5.81
C MET A 157 -24.03 -2.15 5.67
N PRO A 158 -23.96 -1.20 6.62
CA PRO A 158 -24.50 0.13 6.41
C PRO A 158 -24.05 0.71 5.06
N LEU A 159 -24.99 1.27 4.29
CA LEU A 159 -24.77 1.61 2.87
C LEU A 159 -23.48 2.41 2.62
N LEU A 160 -23.22 3.44 3.43
CA LEU A 160 -22.03 4.28 3.29
C LEU A 160 -20.73 3.52 3.60
N LEU A 161 -20.77 2.56 4.51
CA LEU A 161 -19.63 1.74 4.88
C LEU A 161 -19.26 0.78 3.74
N GLY A 162 -20.24 0.02 3.25
CA GLY A 162 -20.06 -0.88 2.12
C GLY A 162 -19.59 -0.16 0.87
N ALA A 163 -20.25 0.96 0.52
CA ALA A 163 -19.86 1.80 -0.60
C ALA A 163 -18.43 2.35 -0.45
N HIS A 164 -18.05 2.78 0.75
CA HIS A 164 -16.68 3.26 1.00
C HIS A 164 -15.64 2.18 0.72
N PHE A 165 -15.84 0.93 1.16
CA PHE A 165 -14.88 -0.15 0.89
C PHE A 165 -14.77 -0.50 -0.61
N VAL A 166 -15.87 -0.43 -1.36
CA VAL A 166 -15.86 -0.61 -2.83
C VAL A 166 -15.07 0.52 -3.52
N VAL A 167 -15.36 1.77 -3.16
CA VAL A 167 -14.66 2.94 -3.74
C VAL A 167 -13.18 2.93 -3.35
N GLN A 168 -12.87 2.64 -2.09
CA GLN A 168 -11.51 2.48 -1.58
C GLN A 168 -10.71 1.47 -2.39
N SER A 169 -11.29 0.30 -2.63
CA SER A 169 -10.64 -0.78 -3.36
C SER A 169 -10.35 -0.36 -4.80
N THR A 170 -11.31 0.32 -5.43
CA THR A 170 -11.13 0.88 -6.78
C THR A 170 -10.02 1.94 -6.81
N ASN A 171 -10.02 2.87 -5.85
CA ASN A 171 -8.99 3.90 -5.72
C ASN A 171 -7.59 3.29 -5.57
N LEU A 172 -7.41 2.31 -4.68
CA LEU A 172 -6.12 1.65 -4.49
C LEU A 172 -5.68 0.90 -5.74
N THR A 173 -6.58 0.18 -6.40
CA THR A 173 -6.28 -0.53 -7.65
C THR A 173 -5.80 0.44 -8.72
N VAL A 174 -6.53 1.52 -8.97
CA VAL A 174 -6.15 2.53 -9.99
C VAL A 174 -4.79 3.16 -9.67
N LEU A 175 -4.58 3.59 -8.42
CA LEU A 175 -3.33 4.21 -8.00
C LEU A 175 -2.14 3.24 -8.09
N ASN A 176 -2.31 1.99 -7.65
CA ASN A 176 -1.26 0.97 -7.71
C ASN A 176 -0.86 0.67 -9.15
N MET A 177 -1.82 0.57 -10.08
CA MET A 177 -1.53 0.36 -11.51
C MET A 177 -0.84 1.58 -12.13
N MET A 178 -1.31 2.79 -11.82
CA MET A 178 -0.70 4.03 -12.31
C MET A 178 0.76 4.17 -11.85
N TRP A 179 1.03 3.93 -10.57
CA TRP A 179 2.37 4.00 -10.02
C TRP A 179 3.26 2.88 -10.54
N PHE A 180 2.73 1.65 -10.69
CA PHE A 180 3.47 0.55 -11.31
C PHE A 180 3.90 0.89 -12.74
N TYR A 181 3.00 1.48 -13.54
CA TYR A 181 3.32 1.97 -14.87
C TYR A 181 4.45 3.01 -14.83
N LYS A 182 4.37 4.00 -13.94
CA LYS A 182 5.42 5.04 -13.79
C LYS A 182 6.78 4.43 -13.41
N ILE A 183 6.81 3.49 -12.48
CA ILE A 183 8.04 2.81 -12.04
C ILE A 183 8.62 2.00 -13.21
N THR A 184 7.78 1.23 -13.91
CA THR A 184 8.18 0.43 -15.07
C THR A 184 8.77 1.31 -16.17
N MET A 185 8.12 2.41 -16.51
CA MET A 185 8.63 3.37 -17.50
C MET A 185 9.94 4.03 -17.05
N GLY A 186 10.13 4.25 -15.75
CA GLY A 186 11.41 4.70 -15.19
C GLY A 186 12.54 3.72 -15.48
N ILE A 187 12.33 2.43 -15.27
CA ILE A 187 13.32 1.37 -15.54
C ILE A 187 13.59 1.24 -17.03
N VAL A 188 12.54 1.17 -17.86
CA VAL A 188 12.63 1.08 -19.32
C VAL A 188 13.49 2.22 -19.87
N ARG A 189 13.25 3.46 -19.45
CA ARG A 189 14.06 4.62 -19.90
C ARG A 189 15.54 4.47 -19.59
N VAL A 190 15.90 3.95 -18.42
CA VAL A 190 17.31 3.74 -18.05
C VAL A 190 17.94 2.65 -18.92
N LEU A 191 17.25 1.53 -19.13
CA LEU A 191 17.76 0.41 -19.93
C LEU A 191 17.95 0.79 -21.41
N PHE A 192 16.97 1.48 -22.01
CA PHE A 192 17.02 1.81 -23.44
C PHE A 192 17.85 3.06 -23.76
N LYS A 193 18.02 4.01 -22.83
CA LYS A 193 18.92 5.16 -23.05
C LYS A 193 20.39 4.74 -23.07
N ASN A 194 20.79 3.85 -22.15
CA ASN A 194 22.15 3.29 -22.11
C ASN A 194 22.49 2.43 -23.35
N LYS A 195 21.48 1.86 -24.03
CA LYS A 195 21.69 1.06 -25.25
C LYS A 195 21.98 1.92 -26.49
N LYS A 196 21.46 3.16 -26.55
CA LYS A 196 21.75 4.12 -27.62
C LYS A 196 23.16 4.71 -27.49
N GLU A 197 23.60 5.01 -26.28
CA GLU A 197 24.95 5.55 -26.03
C GLU A 197 26.03 4.51 -26.35
N LYS A 198 25.82 3.22 -26.03
CA LYS A 198 26.73 2.11 -26.39
C LYS A 198 26.77 1.72 -27.88
N HIS A 199 25.89 2.26 -28.73
CA HIS A 199 25.93 2.03 -30.19
C HIS A 199 26.58 3.19 -30.95
N LEU A 200 26.93 4.27 -30.25
CA LEU A 200 27.55 5.47 -30.81
C LEU A 200 29.03 5.61 -30.41
N GLU A 201 29.55 4.68 -29.60
CA GLU A 201 30.98 4.45 -29.31
C GLU A 201 31.49 3.26 -30.13
#